data_AF-A0A2N2AI60-F1
#
_entry.id   AF-A0A2N2AI60-F1
#
_cell.length_a   1.000
_cell.length_b   1.000
_cell.length_c   1.000
_cell.angle_alpha   90.00
_cell.angle_beta   90.00
_cell.angle_gamma   90.00
#
_symmetry.space_group_name_H-M   'P 1'
#
loop_
_entity.id
_entity.type
_entity.pdbx_description
1 polymer ?
#
loop_
_entity_poly.entity_id
_entity_poly.type
_entity_poly.pdbx_seq_one_letter_code
_entity_poly.pdbx_strand_id
1 'polypeptide(L)'
;MATAVRLLGIKRAELQHLIHDGELPAPEGMVDIDLLRLLYPRLVLLDAAEFERVQLIKTTAFSRRVRATLAPDHDALEIQLRKRNAELSLERAMAKKYREIIDQLCRKLDGMQDVGDDAQRRVVHEINRWLLEQLEK
;
A
#
# COMPACT_ATOMS: atom_id res chain seq x y z
N MET A 1 -4.75 -16.55 37.74
CA MET A 1 -5.21 -17.21 36.49
C MET A 1 -4.28 -17.12 35.27
N ALA A 2 -3.82 -15.92 34.84
CA ALA A 2 -3.08 -15.79 33.57
C ALA A 2 -1.75 -16.57 33.50
N THR A 3 -1.05 -16.72 34.63
CA THR A 3 0.22 -17.45 34.71
C THR A 3 0.03 -18.96 34.54
N ALA A 4 -1.01 -19.56 35.14
CA ALA A 4 -1.30 -20.99 35.04
C ALA A 4 -1.69 -21.40 33.61
N VAL A 5 -2.61 -20.66 32.97
CA VAL A 5 -2.99 -20.88 31.56
C VAL A 5 -1.76 -20.85 30.64
N ARG A 6 -0.85 -19.90 30.89
CA ARG A 6 0.33 -19.65 30.06
C ARG A 6 1.42 -20.70 30.24
N LEU A 7 1.58 -21.23 31.45
CA LEU A 7 2.59 -22.25 31.79
C LEU A 7 2.16 -23.66 31.34
N LEU A 8 0.86 -23.94 31.37
CA LEU A 8 0.30 -25.28 31.14
C LEU A 8 -0.20 -25.50 29.70
N GLY A 9 -0.11 -24.49 28.83
CA GLY A 9 -0.45 -24.60 27.40
C GLY A 9 -1.94 -24.78 27.10
N ILE A 10 -2.82 -24.70 28.10
CA ILE A 10 -4.27 -24.87 27.98
C ILE A 10 -4.98 -23.59 27.54
N LYS A 11 -6.16 -23.72 26.91
CA LYS A 11 -6.97 -22.56 26.55
C LYS A 11 -7.61 -21.96 27.80
N ARG A 12 -7.67 -20.62 27.87
CA ARG A 12 -8.31 -19.90 28.99
C ARG A 12 -9.76 -20.33 29.23
N ALA A 13 -10.50 -20.64 28.15
CA ALA A 13 -11.90 -21.07 28.23
C ALA A 13 -12.07 -22.42 28.93
N GLU A 14 -11.18 -23.38 28.66
CA GLU A 14 -11.20 -24.71 29.31
C GLU A 14 -10.94 -24.58 30.81
N LEU A 15 -9.97 -23.73 31.20
CA LEU A 15 -9.67 -23.46 32.61
C LEU A 15 -10.84 -22.76 33.33
N GLN A 16 -11.55 -21.86 32.64
CA GLN A 16 -12.71 -21.17 33.19
C GLN A 16 -13.92 -22.10 33.37
N HIS A 17 -14.13 -23.04 32.46
CA HIS A 17 -15.17 -24.06 32.61
C HIS A 17 -14.94 -24.92 33.84
N LEU A 18 -13.72 -25.38 34.09
CA LEU A 18 -13.39 -26.23 35.24
C LEU A 18 -13.55 -25.54 36.60
N ILE A 19 -13.28 -24.23 36.65
CA ILE A 19 -13.54 -23.42 37.83
C ILE A 19 -15.05 -23.25 38.04
N HIS A 20 -15.80 -23.10 36.95
CA HIS A 20 -17.25 -22.97 36.99
C HIS A 20 -17.95 -24.27 37.42
N ASP A 21 -17.44 -25.41 36.95
CA ASP A 21 -17.98 -26.75 37.24
C ASP A 21 -17.55 -27.26 38.63
N GLY A 22 -16.74 -26.48 39.38
CA GLY A 22 -16.33 -26.78 40.75
C GLY A 22 -15.22 -27.83 40.87
N GLU A 23 -14.70 -28.33 39.74
CA GLU A 23 -13.60 -29.32 39.70
C GLU A 23 -12.25 -28.71 40.07
N LEU A 24 -12.11 -27.38 39.94
CA LEU A 24 -10.89 -26.65 40.26
C LEU A 24 -11.16 -25.48 41.22
N PRO A 25 -10.76 -25.58 42.50
CA PRO A 25 -10.84 -24.48 43.44
C PRO A 25 -9.96 -23.32 42.99
N ALA A 26 -10.55 -22.12 42.90
CA ALA A 26 -9.83 -20.88 42.60
C ALA A 26 -10.06 -19.82 43.69
N PRO A 27 -9.60 -20.06 44.94
CA PRO A 27 -9.70 -19.05 45.99
C PRO A 27 -8.98 -17.77 45.53
N GLU A 28 -9.72 -16.65 45.52
CA GLU A 28 -9.25 -15.33 45.09
C GLU A 28 -8.65 -15.27 43.66
N GLY A 29 -9.10 -16.17 42.77
CA GLY A 29 -8.63 -16.19 41.36
C GLY A 29 -7.20 -16.75 41.17
N MET A 30 -6.62 -17.32 42.23
CA MET A 30 -5.40 -18.10 42.19
C MET A 30 -5.75 -19.58 42.05
N VAL A 31 -5.10 -20.23 41.09
CA VAL A 31 -5.29 -21.66 40.79
C VAL A 31 -4.04 -22.37 41.27
N ASP A 32 -4.23 -23.39 42.10
CA ASP A 32 -3.14 -24.25 42.56
C ASP A 32 -2.61 -25.10 41.40
N ILE A 33 -1.32 -24.93 41.09
CA ILE A 33 -0.64 -25.60 39.99
C ILE A 33 -0.47 -27.09 40.30
N ASP A 34 -0.27 -27.46 41.56
CA ASP A 34 -0.08 -28.85 41.98
C ASP A 34 -1.40 -29.62 41.90
N LEU A 35 -2.50 -28.99 42.29
CA LEU A 35 -3.84 -29.56 42.12
C LEU A 35 -4.22 -29.71 40.64
N LEU A 36 -3.87 -28.73 39.80
CA LEU A 36 -4.11 -28.81 38.37
C LEU A 36 -3.31 -29.95 37.72
N ARG A 37 -2.08 -30.19 38.19
CA ARG A 37 -1.23 -31.30 37.74
C ARG A 37 -1.82 -32.66 38.13
N LEU A 38 -2.49 -32.75 39.27
CA LEU A 38 -3.19 -33.95 39.71
C LEU A 38 -4.42 -34.25 38.83
N LEU A 39 -5.17 -33.21 38.45
CA LEU A 39 -6.36 -33.32 37.59
C LEU A 39 -5.99 -33.59 36.13
N TYR A 40 -4.83 -33.11 35.68
CA TYR A 40 -4.35 -33.25 34.31
C TYR A 40 -2.93 -33.82 34.22
N PRO A 41 -2.72 -35.08 34.64
CA PRO A 41 -1.41 -35.71 34.66
C PRO A 41 -0.80 -35.94 33.27
N ARG A 42 -1.58 -35.77 32.19
CA ARG A 42 -1.13 -35.87 30.79
C ARG A 42 -0.75 -34.52 30.17
N LEU A 43 -0.92 -33.39 30.87
CA LEU A 43 -0.49 -32.09 30.35
C LEU A 43 1.03 -31.97 30.45
N VAL A 44 1.68 -31.77 29.30
CA VAL A 44 3.11 -31.49 29.23
C VAL A 44 3.30 -30.02 29.58
N LEU A 45 3.97 -29.75 30.70
CA LEU A 45 4.48 -28.42 31.00
C LEU A 45 5.45 -28.05 29.88
N LEU A 46 5.15 -26.96 29.16
CA LEU A 46 6.13 -26.37 28.26
C LEU A 46 7.32 -25.95 29.12
N ASP A 47 8.51 -26.47 28.78
CA ASP A 47 9.73 -25.97 29.40
C ASP A 47 9.84 -24.47 29.07
N ALA A 48 10.40 -23.69 29.99
CA ALA A 48 10.55 -22.24 29.84
C ALA A 48 11.23 -21.89 28.50
N ALA A 49 12.17 -22.72 28.05
CA ALA A 49 12.85 -22.60 26.76
C ALA A 49 11.92 -22.80 25.54
N GLU A 50 10.98 -23.76 25.61
CA GLU A 50 10.01 -24.00 24.53
C GLU A 50 8.98 -22.87 24.46
N PHE A 51 8.60 -22.34 25.62
CA PHE A 51 7.72 -21.19 25.70
C PHE A 51 8.36 -19.94 25.06
N GLU A 52 9.61 -19.64 25.39
CA GLU A 52 10.37 -18.54 24.78
C GLU A 52 10.49 -18.68 23.26
N ARG A 53 10.74 -19.90 22.77
CA ARG A 53 10.81 -20.19 21.33
C ARG A 53 9.48 -19.91 20.62
N VAL A 54 8.36 -20.32 21.20
CA VAL A 54 7.03 -20.04 20.64
C VAL A 54 6.74 -18.54 20.64
N GLN A 55 7.15 -17.80 21.68
CA GLN A 55 7.02 -16.34 21.71
C GLN A 55 7.88 -15.68 20.64
N LEU A 56 9.13 -16.11 20.47
CA LEU A 56 10.02 -15.63 19.42
C LEU A 56 9.44 -15.87 18.03
N ILE A 57 8.85 -17.05 17.77
CA ILE A 57 8.18 -17.35 16.49
C ILE A 57 6.98 -16.43 16.27
N LYS A 58 6.16 -16.20 17.29
CA LYS A 58 4.99 -15.32 17.20
C LYS A 58 5.38 -13.86 16.95
N THR A 59 6.39 -13.36 17.66
CA THR A 59 6.88 -11.99 17.47
C THR A 59 7.51 -11.82 16.10
N THR A 60 8.39 -12.73 15.66
CA THR A 60 9.00 -12.65 14.31
C THR A 60 7.99 -12.80 13.18
N ALA A 61 6.97 -13.67 13.32
CA ALA A 61 5.89 -13.79 12.34
C ALA A 61 5.03 -12.52 12.26
N PHE A 62 4.75 -11.88 13.40
CA PHE A 62 4.07 -10.59 13.44
C PHE A 62 4.92 -9.49 12.79
N SER A 63 6.20 -9.40 13.12
CA SER A 63 7.13 -8.44 12.52
C SER A 63 7.28 -8.62 11.00
N ARG A 64 7.27 -9.86 10.50
CA ARG A 64 7.30 -10.15 9.05
C ARG A 64 6.00 -9.75 8.36
N ARG A 65 4.84 -10.03 8.95
CA ARG A 65 3.54 -9.61 8.39
C ARG A 65 3.38 -8.10 8.35
N VAL A 66 3.79 -7.41 9.41
CA VAL A 66 3.80 -5.94 9.45
C VAL A 66 4.71 -5.42 8.34
N ARG A 67 5.92 -5.96 8.17
CA ARG A 67 6.84 -5.53 7.09
C ARG A 67 6.34 -5.82 5.68
N ALA A 68 5.53 -6.87 5.49
CA ALA A 68 4.89 -7.20 4.22
C ALA A 68 3.59 -6.42 3.95
N THR A 69 3.01 -5.79 4.97
CA THR A 69 1.73 -5.03 4.89
C THR A 69 1.93 -3.52 5.05
N LEU A 70 3.11 -3.06 5.47
CA LEU A 70 3.46 -1.65 5.46
C LEU A 70 3.65 -1.23 4.00
N ALA A 71 2.79 -0.30 3.58
CA ALA A 71 2.89 0.42 2.32
C ALA A 71 4.34 0.89 2.07
N PRO A 72 4.77 1.03 0.79
CA PRO A 72 6.07 1.59 0.46
C PRO A 72 6.30 2.89 1.25
N ASP A 73 7.55 3.07 1.69
CA ASP A 73 7.97 4.19 2.54
C ASP A 73 7.37 5.51 2.04
N HIS A 74 6.66 6.22 2.91
CA HIS A 74 5.88 7.42 2.56
C HIS A 74 6.77 8.45 1.84
N ASP A 75 8.01 8.58 2.29
CA ASP A 75 8.99 9.50 1.73
C ASP A 75 9.39 9.10 0.30
N ALA A 76 9.50 7.79 0.03
CA ALA A 76 9.79 7.29 -1.31
C ALA A 76 8.63 7.55 -2.29
N LEU A 77 7.38 7.42 -1.82
CA LEU A 77 6.20 7.77 -2.61
C LEU A 77 6.13 9.28 -2.90
N GLU A 78 6.43 10.11 -1.90
CA GLU A 78 6.43 11.57 -2.08
C GLU A 78 7.49 12.02 -3.09
N ILE A 79 8.70 11.44 -3.03
CA ILE A 79 9.77 11.69 -4.00
C ILE A 79 9.32 11.30 -5.42
N GLN A 80 8.73 10.11 -5.57
CA GLN A 80 8.25 9.65 -6.88
C GLN A 80 7.13 10.54 -7.41
N LEU A 81 6.18 10.93 -6.56
CA LEU A 81 5.08 11.80 -6.93
C LEU A 81 5.57 13.19 -7.37
N ARG A 82 6.51 13.79 -6.62
CA ARG A 82 7.13 15.06 -6.98
C ARG A 82 7.85 14.97 -8.33
N LYS A 83 8.60 13.88 -8.58
CA LYS A 83 9.27 13.64 -9.86
C LYS A 83 8.25 13.55 -11.00
N ARG A 84 7.18 12.78 -10.85
CA ARG A 84 6.14 12.64 -11.88
C ARG A 84 5.40 13.94 -12.14
N ASN A 85 5.12 14.72 -11.10
CA ASN A 85 4.50 16.04 -11.25
C ASN A 85 5.40 17.02 -12.01
N ALA A 86 6.71 17.01 -11.73
CA ALA A 86 7.68 17.82 -12.45
C ALA A 86 7.76 17.43 -13.94
N GLU A 87 7.86 16.12 -14.23
CA GLU A 87 7.84 15.59 -15.60
C GLU A 87 6.54 16.01 -16.33
N LEU A 88 5.39 15.82 -15.70
CA LEU A 88 4.10 16.20 -16.29
C LEU A 88 3.99 17.72 -16.52
N SER A 89 4.52 18.54 -15.61
CA SER A 89 4.55 20.00 -15.79
C SER A 89 5.41 20.41 -16.97
N LEU A 90 6.56 19.74 -17.18
CA LEU A 90 7.45 19.99 -18.30
C LEU A 90 6.77 19.60 -19.62
N GLU A 91 6.17 18.42 -19.69
CA GLU A 91 5.44 17.95 -20.88
C GLU A 91 4.27 18.87 -21.23
N ARG A 92 3.51 19.34 -20.22
CA ARG A 92 2.44 20.32 -20.43
C ARG A 92 2.95 21.65 -20.96
N ALA A 93 4.09 22.14 -20.45
CA ALA A 93 4.71 23.37 -20.94
C ALA A 93 5.17 23.22 -22.39
N MET A 94 5.77 22.08 -22.74
CA MET A 94 6.18 21.76 -24.11
C MET A 94 4.99 21.66 -25.06
N ALA A 95 3.92 20.96 -24.67
CA ALA A 95 2.69 20.86 -25.45
C ALA A 95 2.05 22.24 -25.69
N LYS A 96 2.02 23.10 -24.66
CA LYS A 96 1.54 24.47 -24.79
C LYS A 96 2.38 25.27 -25.79
N LYS A 97 3.71 25.18 -25.68
CA LYS A 97 4.63 25.85 -26.60
C LYS A 97 4.45 25.38 -28.04
N TYR A 98 4.28 24.08 -28.27
CA TYR A 98 4.03 23.55 -29.61
C TYR A 98 2.70 24.06 -30.17
N ARG A 99 1.64 24.10 -29.36
CA ARG A 99 0.36 24.69 -29.77
C ARG A 99 0.51 26.16 -30.17
N GLU A 100 1.23 26.96 -29.38
CA GLU A 100 1.49 28.37 -29.70
C GLU A 100 2.27 28.54 -31.02
N ILE A 101 3.26 27.68 -31.29
CA ILE A 101 4.02 27.71 -32.55
C ILE A 101 3.12 27.35 -33.75
N ILE A 102 2.26 26.35 -33.58
CA ILE A 102 1.32 25.92 -34.62
C ILE A 102 0.31 27.03 -34.92
N ASP A 103 -0.24 27.69 -33.90
CA ASP A 103 -1.13 28.83 -34.07
C ASP A 103 -0.44 29.99 -34.81
N GLN A 104 0.83 30.27 -34.49
CA GLN A 104 1.62 31.28 -35.19
C GLN A 104 1.88 30.89 -36.64
N LEU A 105 2.13 29.61 -36.91
CA LEU A 105 2.31 29.09 -38.27
C LEU A 105 1.03 29.28 -39.10
N CYS A 106 -0.13 28.89 -38.56
CA CYS A 106 -1.43 29.10 -39.22
C CYS A 106 -1.66 30.57 -39.55
N ARG A 107 -1.47 31.48 -38.58
CA ARG A 107 -1.61 32.93 -38.83
C ARG A 107 -0.66 33.45 -39.90
N LYS A 108 0.57 32.95 -39.94
CA LYS A 108 1.56 33.33 -40.96
C LYS A 108 1.14 32.83 -42.34
N LEU A 109 0.61 31.61 -42.44
CA LEU A 109 0.09 31.06 -43.68
C LEU A 109 -1.14 31.86 -44.15
N ASP A 110 -2.08 32.19 -43.26
CA ASP A 110 -3.25 33.01 -43.59
C ASP A 110 -2.83 34.39 -44.13
N GLY A 111 -1.88 35.06 -43.48
CA GLY A 111 -1.35 36.34 -43.97
C GLY A 111 -0.66 36.26 -45.34
N MET A 112 -0.15 35.09 -45.73
CA MET A 112 0.40 34.86 -47.07
C MET A 112 -0.69 34.64 -48.12
N GLN A 113 -1.90 34.19 -47.73
CA GLN A 113 -3.05 34.10 -48.64
C GLN A 113 -3.56 35.49 -49.06
N ASP A 114 -3.50 36.47 -48.16
CA ASP A 114 -3.98 37.83 -48.42
C ASP A 114 -3.12 38.59 -49.44
N VAL A 115 -1.82 38.29 -49.52
CA VAL A 115 -0.83 39.08 -50.32
C VAL A 115 -0.39 38.36 -51.61
N GLY A 116 -0.59 37.04 -51.72
CA GLY A 116 -0.05 36.23 -52.82
C GLY A 116 -0.92 36.16 -54.09
N ASP A 117 -0.30 35.77 -55.20
CA ASP A 117 -0.97 35.42 -56.47
C ASP A 117 -1.81 34.13 -56.33
N ASP A 118 -2.75 33.89 -57.24
CA ASP A 118 -3.72 32.78 -57.17
C ASP A 118 -3.07 31.39 -57.18
N ALA A 119 -1.85 31.26 -57.72
CA ALA A 119 -1.04 30.05 -57.61
C ALA A 119 -0.53 29.84 -56.17
N GLN A 120 -0.05 30.90 -55.53
CA GLN A 120 0.46 30.88 -54.15
C GLN A 120 -0.65 30.60 -53.14
N ARG A 121 -1.82 31.21 -53.34
CA ARG A 121 -3.02 30.97 -52.52
C ARG A 121 -3.41 29.50 -52.50
N ARG A 122 -3.39 28.82 -53.65
CA ARG A 122 -3.72 27.39 -53.76
C ARG A 122 -2.76 26.51 -52.95
N VAL A 123 -1.46 26.75 -53.06
CA VAL A 123 -0.44 25.99 -52.32
C VAL A 123 -0.58 26.19 -50.81
N VAL A 124 -0.78 27.44 -50.36
CA VAL A 124 -0.98 27.72 -48.94
C VAL A 124 -2.26 27.08 -48.41
N HIS A 125 -3.33 27.09 -49.20
CA HIS A 125 -4.61 26.48 -48.83
C HIS A 125 -4.53 24.95 -48.71
N GLU A 126 -3.72 24.30 -49.55
CA GLU A 126 -3.45 22.85 -49.48
C GLU A 126 -2.64 22.51 -48.21
N ILE A 127 -1.60 23.28 -47.91
CA ILE A 127 -0.79 23.11 -46.70
C ILE A 127 -1.65 23.30 -45.44
N ASN A 128 -2.46 24.38 -45.38
CA ASN A 128 -3.35 24.63 -44.23
C ASN A 128 -4.37 23.49 -44.04
N ARG A 129 -4.96 22.97 -45.13
CA ARG A 129 -5.88 21.83 -45.05
C ARG A 129 -5.20 20.59 -44.47
N TRP A 130 -4.03 20.24 -45.00
CA TRP A 130 -3.28 19.09 -44.50
C TRP A 130 -2.90 19.26 -43.02
N LEU A 131 -2.49 20.46 -42.61
CA LEU A 131 -2.10 20.75 -41.23
C LEU A 131 -3.28 20.60 -40.26
N LEU A 132 -4.47 21.10 -40.63
CA LEU A 132 -5.69 20.94 -39.84
C LEU A 132 -6.08 19.47 -39.70
N GLU A 133 -6.01 18.68 -40.77
CA GLU A 133 -6.30 17.23 -40.75
C GLU A 133 -5.34 16.44 -39.85
N GLN A 134 -4.08 16.88 -39.69
CA GLN A 134 -3.12 16.24 -38.78
C GLN A 134 -3.33 16.66 -37.32
N LEU A 135 -3.91 17.84 -37.06
CA LEU A 135 -4.16 18.36 -35.72
C LEU A 135 -5.45 17.82 -35.09
N GLU A 136 -6.42 17.41 -35.92
CA GLU A 136 -7.68 16.80 -35.47
C GLU A 136 -7.58 15.30 -35.18
N LYS A 137 -6.45 14.65 -35.50
CA LYS A 137 -6.15 13.25 -35.18
C LYS A 137 -5.45 13.09 -33.83
#